data_AF-S3T7P2-F1
#
_entry.id   AF-S3T7P2-F1
#
_cell.length_a   1.000
_cell.length_b   1.000
_cell.length_c   1.000
_cell.angle_alpha   90.00
_cell.angle_beta   90.00
_cell.angle_gamma   90.00
#
_symmetry.space_group_name_H-M   'P 1'
#
loop_
_entity.id
_entity.type
_entity.pdbx_description
1 polymer ?
#
loop_
_entity_poly.entity_id
_entity_poly.type
_entity_poly.pdbx_seq_one_letter_code
_entity_poly.pdbx_strand_id
1 'polypeptide(L)'
;MKENLTVSLCLCIGLLSGCTNSSNVKQDLKSGGIGAAGMLLTDSEVYRKATAKDLDAITLALLFSTLDKMAVLKSYEEESKGAYLLEDTFTVGNANQFCWINNFLIKHRKELPRNLDDVDTYNWVEKKQKVFKKMLDESLGDRRMDNDCRI
;
A
#
# COMPACT_ATOMS: atom_id res chain seq x y z
N MET A 1 18.71 -68.60 -13.20
CA MET A 1 17.52 -67.75 -12.96
C MET A 1 17.89 -66.67 -11.96
N LYS A 2 18.08 -65.43 -12.42
CA LYS A 2 18.21 -64.25 -11.56
C LYS A 2 16.99 -63.40 -11.86
N GLU A 3 16.03 -63.38 -10.96
CA GLU A 3 14.80 -62.60 -11.11
C GLU A 3 15.02 -61.17 -10.63
N ASN A 4 14.89 -60.25 -11.59
CA ASN A 4 14.22 -58.95 -11.49
C ASN A 4 14.20 -58.25 -10.13
N LEU A 5 15.27 -57.51 -9.85
CA LEU A 5 15.25 -56.43 -8.85
C LEU A 5 15.76 -55.11 -9.45
N THR A 6 15.37 -54.81 -10.69
CA THR A 6 15.86 -53.61 -11.40
C THR A 6 14.75 -52.71 -11.95
N VAL A 7 13.47 -53.05 -11.73
CA VAL A 7 12.35 -52.28 -12.33
C VAL A 7 11.62 -51.38 -11.33
N SER A 8 11.80 -51.56 -10.02
CA SER A 8 11.01 -50.79 -9.02
C SER A 8 11.63 -49.45 -8.60
N LEU A 9 12.85 -49.12 -9.03
CA LEU A 9 13.57 -47.91 -8.56
C LEU A 9 13.59 -46.74 -9.57
N CYS A 10 12.85 -46.83 -10.68
CA CYS A 10 12.77 -45.75 -11.68
C CYS A 10 11.47 -44.92 -11.64
N LEU A 11 10.48 -45.28 -10.79
CA LEU A 11 9.17 -44.60 -10.76
C LEU A 11 9.06 -43.46 -9.75
N CYS A 12 10.06 -43.24 -8.89
CA CYS A 12 10.04 -42.17 -7.88
C CYS A 12 10.78 -40.88 -8.28
N ILE A 13 11.43 -40.83 -9.44
CA ILE A 13 12.22 -39.66 -9.87
C ILE A 13 11.36 -38.63 -10.62
N GLY A 14 10.15 -38.99 -11.07
CA GLY A 14 9.24 -38.10 -11.80
C GLY A 14 8.39 -37.14 -10.97
N LEU A 15 8.39 -37.24 -9.64
CA LEU A 15 7.53 -36.44 -8.75
C LEU A 15 8.26 -35.28 -8.06
N LEU A 16 9.54 -35.06 -8.39
CA LEU A 16 10.31 -33.88 -7.99
C LEU A 16 10.40 -32.85 -9.13
N SER A 17 9.38 -32.77 -9.99
CA SER A 17 9.02 -31.50 -10.61
C SER A 17 8.47 -30.58 -9.50
N GLY A 18 9.38 -30.15 -8.62
CA GLY A 18 9.11 -29.10 -7.66
C GLY A 18 8.46 -27.96 -8.43
N CYS A 19 7.34 -27.47 -7.91
CA CYS A 19 6.65 -26.32 -8.46
C CYS A 19 7.68 -25.21 -8.63
N THR A 20 8.18 -25.02 -9.85
CA THR A 20 8.88 -23.80 -10.24
C THR A 20 7.79 -22.76 -10.44
N ASN A 21 7.16 -22.35 -9.35
CA ASN A 21 6.58 -21.02 -9.28
C ASN A 21 7.79 -20.10 -9.31
N SER A 22 8.32 -19.81 -10.50
CA SER A 22 9.08 -18.59 -10.71
C SER A 22 8.08 -17.48 -10.47
N SER A 23 7.94 -17.07 -9.21
CA SER A 23 7.05 -15.99 -8.86
C SER A 23 7.53 -14.79 -9.66
N ASN A 24 6.63 -14.20 -10.43
CA ASN A 24 6.97 -13.01 -11.17
C ASN A 24 7.12 -11.92 -10.12
N VAL A 25 8.37 -11.60 -9.74
CA VAL A 25 8.70 -10.63 -8.68
C VAL A 25 7.86 -9.36 -8.80
N LYS A 26 7.55 -8.91 -10.03
CA LYS A 26 6.68 -7.75 -10.27
C LYS A 26 5.23 -7.99 -9.83
N GLN A 27 4.68 -9.17 -10.09
CA GLN A 27 3.35 -9.56 -9.67
C GLN A 27 3.26 -9.75 -8.14
N ASP A 28 4.32 -10.25 -7.52
CA ASP A 28 4.38 -10.38 -6.06
C ASP A 28 4.42 -9.00 -5.40
N LEU A 29 5.28 -8.09 -5.89
CA LEU A 29 5.36 -6.71 -5.41
C LEU A 29 4.03 -5.98 -5.59
N LYS A 30 3.37 -6.16 -6.74
CA LYS A 30 2.02 -5.63 -6.97
C LYS A 30 1.01 -6.16 -5.95
N SER A 31 0.99 -7.47 -5.71
CA SER A 31 0.05 -8.10 -4.78
C SER A 31 0.31 -7.66 -3.33
N GLY A 32 1.59 -7.57 -2.94
CA GLY A 32 2.01 -7.05 -1.64
C GLY A 32 1.61 -5.59 -1.45
N GLY A 33 1.83 -4.74 -2.46
CA GLY A 33 1.41 -3.34 -2.46
C GLY A 33 -0.10 -3.17 -2.30
N ILE A 34 -0.90 -3.95 -3.05
CA ILE A 34 -2.37 -3.94 -2.92
C ILE A 34 -2.80 -4.37 -1.51
N GLY A 35 -2.21 -5.43 -0.97
CA GLY A 35 -2.51 -5.90 0.38
C GLY A 35 -2.17 -4.87 1.47
N ALA A 36 -0.99 -4.25 1.38
CA ALA A 36 -0.56 -3.20 2.30
C ALA A 36 -1.47 -1.97 2.22
N ALA A 37 -1.91 -1.59 1.02
CA ALA A 37 -2.85 -0.50 0.84
C ALA A 37 -4.22 -0.83 1.44
N GLY A 38 -4.71 -2.07 1.24
CA GLY A 38 -5.95 -2.56 1.84
C GLY A 38 -5.95 -2.42 3.36
N MET A 39 -4.84 -2.75 4.03
CA MET A 39 -4.70 -2.61 5.49
C MET A 39 -4.75 -1.15 5.96
N LEU A 40 -4.31 -0.19 5.15
CA LEU A 40 -4.47 1.23 5.46
C LEU A 40 -5.91 1.70 5.24
N LEU A 41 -6.58 1.22 4.18
CA LEU A 41 -7.95 1.58 3.86
C LEU A 41 -8.95 1.15 4.93
N THR A 42 -8.72 0.03 5.63
CA THR A 42 -9.56 -0.42 6.75
C THR A 42 -9.59 0.59 7.90
N ASP A 43 -8.54 1.39 8.06
CA ASP A 43 -8.40 2.40 9.11
C ASP A 43 -8.82 3.82 8.64
N SER A 44 -9.35 3.96 7.42
CA SER A 44 -9.68 5.27 6.81
C SER A 44 -10.52 6.21 7.68
N GLU A 45 -11.50 5.67 8.40
CA GLU A 45 -12.35 6.45 9.30
C GLU A 45 -11.59 6.95 10.55
N VAL A 46 -10.59 6.21 11.01
CA VAL A 46 -9.69 6.64 12.10
C VAL A 46 -8.90 7.85 11.64
N TYR A 47 -8.30 7.79 10.45
CA TYR A 47 -7.53 8.90 9.88
C TYR A 47 -8.38 10.15 9.67
N ARG A 48 -9.59 10.00 9.13
CA ARG A 48 -10.52 11.12 8.97
C ARG A 48 -10.81 11.82 10.30
N LYS A 49 -11.16 11.05 11.34
CA LYS A 49 -11.44 11.60 12.67
C LYS A 49 -10.21 12.19 13.35
N ALA A 50 -9.02 11.63 13.11
CA ALA A 50 -7.77 12.09 13.69
C ALA A 50 -7.21 13.34 13.00
N THR A 51 -7.52 13.57 11.71
CA THR A 51 -7.01 14.72 10.93
C THR A 51 -7.37 16.07 11.56
N ALA A 52 -8.56 16.19 12.15
CA ALA A 52 -9.02 17.44 12.75
C ALA A 52 -8.63 17.63 14.23
N LYS A 53 -7.99 16.64 14.85
CA LYS A 53 -7.62 16.65 16.27
C LYS A 53 -6.16 17.05 16.44
N ASP A 54 -5.85 17.73 17.53
CA ASP A 54 -4.46 17.85 17.98
C ASP A 54 -3.91 16.47 18.38
N LEU A 55 -2.59 16.30 18.26
CA LEU A 55 -1.96 15.02 18.59
C LEU A 55 -1.93 14.79 20.10
N ASP A 56 -2.49 13.66 20.51
CA ASP A 56 -2.26 12.99 21.78
C ASP A 56 -1.29 11.80 21.60
N ALA A 57 -1.00 11.06 22.67
CA ALA A 57 -0.09 9.92 22.61
C ALA A 57 -0.53 8.85 21.60
N ILE A 58 -1.84 8.64 21.42
CA ILE A 58 -2.39 7.61 20.53
C ILE A 58 -2.28 8.06 19.08
N THR A 59 -2.69 9.29 18.79
CA THR A 59 -2.65 9.86 17.43
C THR A 59 -1.22 10.17 16.98
N LEU A 60 -0.30 10.46 17.91
CA LEU A 60 1.13 10.53 17.60
C LEU A 60 1.69 9.15 17.22
N ALA A 61 1.35 8.09 17.97
CA ALA A 61 1.75 6.73 17.61
C ALA A 61 1.13 6.30 16.26
N LEU A 62 -0.11 6.72 15.99
CA LEU A 62 -0.75 6.52 14.69
C LEU A 62 0.04 7.24 13.58
N LEU A 63 0.42 8.50 13.78
CA LEU A 63 1.22 9.27 12.81
C LEU A 63 2.52 8.54 12.43
N PHE A 64 3.29 8.11 13.42
CA PHE A 64 4.53 7.35 13.19
C PHE A 64 4.26 6.03 12.45
N SER A 65 3.31 5.22 12.93
CA SER A 65 2.99 3.94 12.30
C SER A 65 2.50 4.11 10.86
N THR A 66 1.72 5.15 10.58
CA THR A 66 1.22 5.42 9.23
C THR A 66 2.34 5.88 8.31
N LEU A 67 3.29 6.68 8.81
CA LEU A 67 4.46 7.08 8.05
C LEU A 67 5.31 5.88 7.63
N ASP A 68 5.55 4.92 8.54
CA ASP A 68 6.26 3.67 8.24
C ASP A 68 5.51 2.84 7.20
N LYS A 69 4.18 2.72 7.33
CA LYS A 69 3.33 2.02 6.35
C LYS A 69 3.38 2.70 4.96
N MET A 70 3.45 4.03 4.91
CA MET A 70 3.61 4.76 3.64
C MET A 70 4.98 4.53 3.01
N ALA A 71 6.04 4.46 3.82
CA ALA A 71 7.37 4.12 3.34
C ALA A 71 7.38 2.72 2.69
N VAL A 72 6.73 1.74 3.32
CA VAL A 72 6.57 0.38 2.75
C VAL A 72 5.79 0.42 1.43
N LEU A 73 4.69 1.16 1.35
CA LEU A 73 3.92 1.29 0.10
C LEU A 73 4.72 1.94 -1.03
N LYS A 74 5.47 2.99 -0.70
CA LYS A 74 6.38 3.64 -1.63
C LYS A 74 7.41 2.64 -2.16
N SER A 75 8.04 1.84 -1.30
CA SER A 75 9.00 0.81 -1.72
C SER A 75 8.39 -0.19 -2.70
N TYR A 76 7.17 -0.68 -2.46
CA TYR A 76 6.50 -1.57 -3.42
C TYR A 76 6.33 -0.94 -4.80
N GLU A 77 5.97 0.35 -4.86
CA GLU A 77 5.81 1.07 -6.13
C GLU A 77 7.15 1.25 -6.85
N GLU A 78 8.19 1.70 -6.13
CA GLU A 78 9.52 1.95 -6.68
C GLU A 78 10.20 0.67 -7.17
N GLU A 79 10.16 -0.39 -6.36
CA GLU A 79 10.77 -1.68 -6.69
C GLU A 79 10.04 -2.40 -7.83
N SER A 80 8.75 -2.12 -8.03
CA SER A 80 8.00 -2.66 -9.16
C SER A 80 8.49 -2.13 -10.52
N LYS A 81 9.26 -1.03 -10.53
CA LYS A 81 9.74 -0.33 -11.74
C LYS A 81 8.59 0.00 -12.70
N GLY A 82 7.50 0.52 -12.17
CA GLY A 82 6.31 0.95 -12.92
C GLY A 82 5.33 -0.18 -13.27
N ALA A 83 5.55 -1.41 -12.80
CA ALA A 83 4.57 -2.49 -12.97
C ALA A 83 3.35 -2.36 -12.03
N TYR A 84 3.48 -1.52 -11.01
CA TYR A 84 2.45 -1.22 -10.03
C TYR A 84 2.50 0.27 -9.73
N LEU A 85 1.34 0.93 -9.82
CA LEU A 85 1.07 2.23 -9.24
C LEU A 85 -0.16 2.07 -8.37
N LEU A 86 -0.14 2.67 -7.18
CA LEU A 86 -1.23 2.53 -6.21
C LEU A 86 -2.60 2.95 -6.80
N GLU A 87 -2.62 4.09 -7.49
CA GLU A 87 -3.81 4.72 -8.08
C GLU A 87 -4.50 3.86 -9.14
N ASP A 88 -3.74 3.04 -9.87
CA ASP A 88 -4.29 2.16 -10.90
C ASP A 88 -5.17 1.03 -10.30
N THR A 89 -5.10 0.84 -8.99
CA THR A 89 -5.84 -0.22 -8.28
C THR A 89 -7.05 0.32 -7.52
N PHE A 90 -7.27 1.64 -7.51
CA PHE A 90 -8.25 2.27 -6.65
C PHE A 90 -9.56 2.59 -7.37
N THR A 91 -10.67 2.32 -6.68
CA THR A 91 -11.96 2.93 -7.00
C THR A 91 -12.00 4.37 -6.49
N VAL A 92 -13.01 5.14 -6.90
CA VAL A 92 -13.27 6.50 -6.36
C VAL A 92 -13.37 6.47 -4.83
N GLY A 93 -14.02 5.45 -4.26
CA GLY A 93 -14.13 5.28 -2.81
C GLY A 93 -12.77 5.05 -2.14
N ASN A 94 -11.94 4.17 -2.70
CA ASN A 94 -10.59 3.91 -2.18
C ASN A 94 -9.71 5.17 -2.29
N ALA A 95 -9.81 5.92 -3.39
CA ALA A 95 -9.10 7.18 -3.55
C ALA A 95 -9.50 8.20 -2.47
N ASN A 96 -10.80 8.32 -2.16
CA ASN A 96 -11.27 9.19 -1.07
C ASN A 96 -10.76 8.74 0.31
N GLN A 97 -10.82 7.43 0.58
CA GLN A 97 -10.32 6.86 1.83
C GLN A 97 -8.82 7.09 1.99
N PHE A 98 -8.01 6.76 0.98
CA PHE A 98 -6.56 6.94 1.03
C PHE A 98 -6.16 8.43 1.11
N CYS A 99 -6.92 9.30 0.45
CA CYS A 99 -6.75 10.73 0.53
C CYS A 99 -6.95 11.29 1.96
N TRP A 100 -7.81 10.69 2.79
CA TRP A 100 -7.88 11.01 4.21
C TRP A 100 -6.62 10.61 4.98
N ILE A 101 -6.01 9.48 4.63
CA ILE A 101 -4.77 9.01 5.25
C ILE A 101 -3.65 10.01 4.95
N ASN A 102 -3.54 10.43 3.70
CA ASN A 102 -2.59 11.45 3.28
C ASN A 102 -2.85 12.81 3.95
N ASN A 103 -4.12 13.24 4.06
CA ASN A 103 -4.46 14.47 4.78
C ASN A 103 -4.00 14.41 6.24
N PHE A 104 -4.19 13.29 6.93
CA PHE A 104 -3.73 13.09 8.30
C PHE A 104 -2.21 13.29 8.41
N LEU A 105 -1.43 12.64 7.55
CA LEU A 105 0.04 12.81 7.54
C LEU A 105 0.45 14.25 7.24
N ILE A 106 -0.08 14.84 6.16
CA ILE A 106 0.30 16.18 5.72
C ILE A 106 -0.05 17.23 6.80
N LYS A 107 -1.22 17.10 7.42
CA LYS A 107 -1.69 18.00 8.47
C LYS A 107 -0.74 18.01 9.67
N HIS A 108 -0.22 16.84 10.02
CA HIS A 108 0.57 16.60 11.23
C HIS A 108 2.07 16.46 10.99
N ARG A 109 2.56 16.89 9.82
CA ARG A 109 3.97 16.82 9.46
C ARG A 109 4.87 17.65 10.37
N LYS A 110 4.40 18.81 10.85
CA LYS A 110 5.20 19.76 11.63
C LYS A 110 5.46 19.29 13.06
N GLU A 111 4.68 18.31 13.53
CA GLU A 111 4.77 17.70 14.85
C GLU A 111 5.86 16.62 14.91
N LEU A 112 6.40 16.20 13.75
CA LEU A 112 7.48 15.24 13.69
C LEU A 112 8.83 15.85 14.09
N PRO A 113 9.67 15.12 14.85
CA PRO A 113 11.04 15.50 15.11
C PRO A 113 11.83 15.80 13.83
N ARG A 114 12.57 16.92 13.80
CA ARG A 114 13.35 17.36 12.62
C ARG A 114 14.46 16.40 12.19
N ASN A 115 14.83 15.45 13.04
CA ASN A 115 15.88 14.47 12.79
C ASN A 115 15.37 13.18 12.13
N LEU A 116 14.07 13.08 11.84
CA LEU A 116 13.52 11.98 11.06
C LEU A 116 13.77 12.25 9.58
N ASP A 117 14.42 11.31 8.90
CA ASP A 117 14.62 11.35 7.45
C ASP A 117 13.40 10.75 6.74
N ASP A 118 12.31 11.51 6.70
CA ASP A 118 11.04 11.11 6.11
C ASP A 118 10.66 11.92 4.86
N VAL A 119 11.57 12.80 4.42
CA VAL A 119 11.32 13.80 3.37
C VAL A 119 10.85 13.13 2.09
N ASP A 120 11.51 12.04 1.70
CA ASP A 120 11.15 11.33 0.46
C ASP A 120 9.79 10.63 0.56
N THR A 121 9.43 10.11 1.73
CA THR A 121 8.10 9.52 1.96
C THR A 121 7.02 10.59 1.89
N TYR A 122 7.24 11.75 2.51
CA TYR A 122 6.30 12.88 2.40
C TYR A 122 6.17 13.41 0.98
N ASN A 123 7.26 13.52 0.24
CA ASN A 123 7.21 13.92 -1.18
C ASN A 123 6.35 12.96 -2.00
N TRP A 124 6.48 11.65 -1.73
CA TRP A 124 5.64 10.62 -2.36
C TRP A 124 4.16 10.76 -1.93
N VAL A 125 3.88 10.92 -0.63
CA VAL A 125 2.53 11.14 -0.08
C VAL A 125 1.87 12.36 -0.71
N GLU A 126 2.56 13.50 -0.79
CA GLU A 126 2.04 14.72 -1.41
C GLU A 126 1.77 14.56 -2.91
N LYS A 127 2.63 13.81 -3.62
CA LYS A 127 2.41 13.47 -5.04
C LYS A 127 1.15 12.62 -5.19
N LYS A 128 0.99 11.57 -4.38
CA LYS A 128 -0.21 10.72 -4.39
C LYS A 128 -1.46 11.49 -4.00
N GLN A 129 -1.36 12.43 -3.07
CA GLN A 129 -2.50 13.28 -2.69
C GLN A 129 -3.03 14.11 -3.87
N LYS A 130 -2.14 14.66 -4.69
CA LYS A 130 -2.54 15.38 -5.90
C LYS A 130 -3.25 14.46 -6.90
N VAL A 131 -2.74 13.24 -7.09
CA VAL A 131 -3.36 12.23 -7.97
C VAL A 131 -4.76 11.87 -7.47
N PHE A 132 -4.92 11.53 -6.19
CA PHE A 132 -6.23 11.14 -5.65
C PHE A 132 -7.24 12.28 -5.62
N LYS A 133 -6.83 13.51 -5.24
CA LYS A 133 -7.73 14.68 -5.33
C LYS A 133 -8.18 14.91 -6.78
N LYS A 134 -7.28 14.81 -7.75
CA LYS A 134 -7.63 14.91 -9.18
C LYS A 134 -8.60 13.81 -9.62
N MET A 135 -8.39 12.54 -9.24
CA MET A 135 -9.32 11.45 -9.55
C MET A 135 -10.72 11.72 -9.00
N LEU A 136 -10.81 12.28 -7.79
CA LEU A 136 -12.08 12.64 -7.15
C LEU A 136 -12.76 13.83 -7.86
N ASP A 137 -11.99 14.85 -8.24
CA ASP A 137 -12.48 16.00 -9.00
C ASP A 137 -13.02 15.56 -10.37
N GLU A 138 -12.30 14.70 -11.10
CA GLU A 138 -12.73 14.17 -12.39
C GLU A 138 -13.98 13.28 -12.28
N SER A 139 -14.13 12.54 -11.18
CA SER A 139 -15.24 11.61 -10.99
C SER A 139 -16.51 12.27 -10.43
N LEU A 140 -16.35 13.26 -9.54
CA LEU A 140 -17.46 13.86 -8.80
C LEU A 140 -17.80 15.27 -9.27
N GLY A 141 -16.85 15.99 -9.88
CA GLY A 141 -16.94 17.42 -10.14
C GLY A 141 -17.14 18.20 -8.85
N ASP A 142 -18.11 19.11 -8.87
CA ASP A 142 -18.48 19.93 -7.72
C ASP A 142 -19.25 19.16 -6.63
N ARG A 143 -19.76 17.96 -6.95
CA ARG A 143 -20.46 17.12 -5.97
C ARG A 143 -19.48 16.62 -4.92
N ARG A 144 -19.98 16.46 -3.69
CA ARG A 144 -19.23 15.88 -2.59
C ARG A 144 -19.80 14.51 -2.25
N MET A 145 -18.93 13.56 -1.99
CA MET A 145 -19.34 12.30 -1.39
C MET A 145 -19.40 12.44 0.13
N ASP A 146 -20.07 11.49 0.79
CA ASP A 146 -20.02 11.43 2.25
C ASP A 146 -18.57 11.28 2.69
N ASN A 147 -18.17 12.09 3.69
CA ASN A 147 -16.80 12.16 4.15
C ASN A 147 -15.79 12.44 3.00
N ASP A 148 -16.08 13.42 2.15
CA ASP A 148 -15.17 13.83 1.08
C ASP A 148 -13.85 14.37 1.65
N CYS A 149 -12.72 13.82 1.20
CA CYS A 149 -11.39 14.18 1.68
C CYS A 149 -10.84 15.47 1.05
N ARG A 150 -11.51 16.05 0.04
CA ARG A 150 -11.08 17.28 -0.64
C ARG A 150 -11.43 18.52 0.19
N ILE A 151 -10.93 18.54 1.42
CA ILE A 151 -10.92 19.72 2.30
C ILE A 151 -9.85 20.72 1.88
#